data_AF-A0A1L9WPC2-F1
#
_entry.id   AF-A0A1L9WPC2-F1
#
_cell.length_a   1.000
_cell.length_b   1.000
_cell.length_c   1.000
_cell.angle_alpha   90.00
_cell.angle_beta   90.00
_cell.angle_gamma   90.00
#
_symmetry.space_group_name_H-M   'P 1'
#
loop_
_entity.id
_entity.type
_entity.pdbx_description
1 polymer ?
#
loop_
_entity_poly.entity_id
_entity_poly.type
_entity_poly.pdbx_seq_one_letter_code
_entity_poly.pdbx_strand_id
1 'polypeptide(L)'
;MPRAYWRGFDHRLLTSAVILIQPSESEFGYIWERIQVAGKSDYDMEILNDLYQDSAMVLPHRPYILLTGEFRSKTHANYLGAPHTRWNPDLVLSEAKFLHFSDWPVSKASFAQLIYPTDFSPVVVCSY
;
A
#
# COMPACT_ATOMS: atom_id res chain seq x y z
N MET A 1 3.04 8.61 -3.36
CA MET A 1 2.93 7.16 -3.07
C MET A 1 3.20 6.92 -1.59
N PRO A 2 2.49 6.01 -0.89
CA PRO A 2 2.79 5.65 0.48
C PRO A 2 4.07 4.80 0.60
N ARG A 3 4.67 4.75 1.79
CA ARG A 3 5.74 3.79 2.09
C ARG A 3 5.18 2.36 2.17
N ALA A 4 5.93 1.42 1.61
CA ALA A 4 5.69 -0.02 1.75
C ALA A 4 6.14 -0.51 3.13
N TYR A 5 5.50 -0.04 4.21
CA TYR A 5 5.97 -0.22 5.59
C TYR A 5 6.20 -1.69 5.98
N TRP A 6 5.46 -2.64 5.39
CA TRP A 6 5.63 -4.08 5.64
C TRP A 6 6.98 -4.62 5.18
N ARG A 7 7.71 -3.90 4.33
CA ARG A 7 9.08 -4.20 3.90
C ARG A 7 10.15 -3.57 4.80
N GLY A 8 9.75 -2.93 5.89
CA GLY A 8 10.65 -2.17 6.78
C GLY A 8 10.96 -0.77 6.26
N PHE A 9 11.75 -0.01 7.02
CA PHE A 9 12.05 1.40 6.72
C PHE A 9 13.40 1.62 6.02
N ASP A 10 14.27 0.61 6.00
CA ASP A 10 15.67 0.75 5.57
C ASP A 10 15.83 1.13 4.09
N HIS A 11 14.82 0.84 3.27
CA HIS A 11 14.90 1.02 1.82
C HIS A 11 14.07 2.19 1.29
N ARG A 12 13.40 2.97 2.15
CA ARG A 12 12.49 4.06 1.76
C ARG A 12 11.43 3.68 0.70
N LEU A 13 11.23 2.38 0.44
CA LEU A 13 10.41 1.87 -0.66
C LEU A 13 8.99 2.39 -0.61
N LEU A 14 8.50 2.77 -1.77
CA LEU A 14 7.13 3.23 -1.99
C LEU A 14 6.30 2.09 -2.60
N THR A 15 5.01 2.04 -2.28
CA THR A 15 4.10 1.07 -2.90
C THR A 15 3.30 1.71 -4.02
N SER A 16 3.09 0.93 -5.09
CA SER A 16 2.22 1.23 -6.21
C SER A 16 0.72 1.03 -5.89
N ALA A 17 0.37 0.49 -4.72
CA ALA A 17 -1.01 0.16 -4.36
C ALA A 17 -1.95 1.38 -4.30
N VAL A 18 -1.41 2.56 -3.95
CA VAL A 18 -2.14 3.83 -4.01
C VAL A 18 -1.20 4.90 -4.57
N ILE A 19 -1.58 5.47 -5.70
CA ILE A 19 -0.83 6.53 -6.38
C ILE A 19 -1.80 7.67 -6.71
N LEU A 20 -1.42 8.89 -6.34
CA LEU A 20 -2.05 10.09 -6.85
C LEU A 20 -1.19 10.59 -8.00
N ILE A 21 -1.74 10.60 -9.22
CA ILE A 21 -1.04 11.04 -10.43
C ILE A 21 -1.79 12.21 -11.07
N GLN A 22 -1.03 13.08 -11.70
CA GLN A 22 -1.56 13.96 -12.74
C GLN A 22 -1.34 13.25 -14.08
N PRO A 23 -2.39 12.98 -14.87
CA PRO A 23 -2.23 12.36 -16.18
C PRO A 23 -1.31 13.18 -17.07
N SER A 24 -0.35 12.52 -17.72
CA SER A 24 0.62 13.14 -18.62
C SER A 24 1.05 12.10 -19.67
N GLU A 25 0.92 12.47 -20.94
CA GLU A 25 1.30 11.60 -22.06
C GLU A 25 2.81 11.33 -22.08
N SER A 26 3.63 12.35 -21.78
CA SER A 26 5.09 12.21 -21.76
C SER A 26 5.56 11.29 -20.63
N GLU A 27 4.99 11.44 -19.43
CA GLU A 27 5.30 10.57 -18.29
C GLU A 27 4.86 9.14 -18.56
N PHE A 28 3.67 8.96 -19.15
CA PHE A 28 3.21 7.64 -19.54
C PHE A 28 4.15 6.98 -20.55
N GLY A 29 4.64 7.73 -21.55
CA GLY A 29 5.63 7.25 -22.51
C GLY A 29 6.92 6.77 -21.83
N TYR A 30 7.43 7.52 -20.86
CA TYR A 30 8.64 7.16 -20.12
C TYR A 30 8.45 5.90 -19.26
N ILE A 31 7.32 5.79 -18.56
CA ILE A 31 6.97 4.56 -17.81
C ILE A 31 6.84 3.37 -18.79
N TRP A 32 6.22 3.58 -19.96
CA TRP A 32 6.06 2.55 -20.96
C TRP A 32 7.40 2.02 -21.48
N GLU A 33 8.34 2.90 -21.82
CA GLU A 33 9.70 2.52 -22.21
C GLU A 33 10.38 1.70 -21.11
N ARG A 34 10.21 2.10 -19.84
CA ARG A 34 10.78 1.37 -18.70
C ARG A 34 10.19 -0.04 -18.53
N ILE A 35 8.89 -0.20 -18.80
CA ILE A 35 8.20 -1.51 -18.81
C ILE A 35 8.74 -2.40 -19.94
N GLN A 36 9.00 -1.85 -21.14
CA GLN A 36 9.49 -2.65 -22.28
C GLN A 36 10.86 -3.29 -22.03
N VAL A 37 11.69 -2.67 -21.20
CA VAL A 37 13.03 -3.18 -20.85
C VAL A 37 13.10 -3.87 -19.49
N ALA A 38 11.97 -3.95 -18.77
CA ALA A 38 11.88 -4.56 -17.45
C ALA A 38 12.14 -6.08 -17.51
N GLY A 39 12.85 -6.60 -16.51
CA GLY A 39 13.06 -8.03 -16.34
C GLY A 39 11.80 -8.77 -15.91
N LYS A 40 11.80 -10.11 -15.99
CA LYS A 40 10.67 -10.96 -15.59
C LYS A 40 10.26 -10.82 -14.11
N SER A 41 11.15 -10.28 -13.28
CA SER A 41 10.95 -10.09 -11.85
C SER A 41 10.78 -8.62 -11.46
N ASP A 42 10.80 -7.71 -12.44
CA ASP A 42 10.61 -6.29 -12.21
C ASP A 42 9.11 -6.01 -12.32
N TYR A 43 8.45 -5.89 -11.18
CA TYR A 43 7.04 -5.58 -11.12
C TYR A 43 6.84 -4.06 -11.02
N ASP A 44 5.59 -3.67 -10.87
CA ASP A 44 5.17 -2.27 -10.78
C ASP A 44 5.90 -1.49 -9.67
N MET A 45 6.13 -2.09 -8.50
CA MET A 45 6.88 -1.45 -7.42
C MET A 45 8.34 -1.21 -7.78
N GLU A 46 9.04 -2.17 -8.40
CA GLU A 46 10.43 -2.01 -8.82
C GLU A 46 10.56 -0.89 -9.85
N ILE A 47 9.71 -0.92 -10.89
CA ILE A 47 9.71 0.09 -11.96
C ILE A 47 9.43 1.48 -11.39
N LEU A 48 8.37 1.63 -10.58
CA LEU A 48 8.00 2.96 -10.07
C LEU A 48 8.96 3.51 -9.03
N ASN A 49 9.62 2.67 -8.23
CA ASN A 49 10.66 3.16 -7.32
C ASN A 49 11.92 3.56 -8.06
N ASP A 50 12.31 2.85 -9.13
CA ASP A 50 13.42 3.26 -9.98
C ASP A 50 13.20 4.67 -10.57
N LEU A 51 11.97 4.94 -11.03
CA LEU A 51 11.63 6.21 -11.65
C LEU A 51 11.36 7.35 -10.64
N TYR A 52 10.72 7.04 -9.50
CA TYR A 52 10.06 8.07 -8.68
C TYR A 52 10.35 8.03 -7.18
N GLN A 53 11.19 7.12 -6.66
CA GLN A 53 11.40 7.00 -5.21
C GLN A 53 11.87 8.30 -4.52
N ASP A 54 12.67 9.11 -5.22
CA ASP A 54 13.26 10.34 -4.70
C ASP A 54 12.50 11.61 -5.12
N SER A 55 11.55 11.51 -6.05
CA SER A 55 10.76 12.65 -6.57
C SER A 55 9.29 12.62 -6.16
N ALA A 56 8.74 11.44 -5.86
CA ALA A 56 7.35 11.31 -5.46
C ALA A 56 7.10 11.86 -4.06
N MET A 57 5.98 12.58 -3.91
CA MET A 57 5.48 12.93 -2.57
C MET A 57 5.12 11.66 -1.80
N VAL A 58 5.70 11.52 -0.60
CA VAL A 58 5.41 10.41 0.31
C VAL A 58 4.07 10.65 0.98
N LEU A 59 3.10 9.78 0.71
CA LEU A 59 1.79 9.82 1.39
C LEU A 59 1.90 9.13 2.76
N PRO A 60 1.21 9.61 3.79
CA PRO A 60 1.16 8.93 5.08
C PRO A 60 0.48 7.57 4.91
N HIS A 61 1.14 6.48 5.29
CA HIS A 61 0.63 5.14 5.02
C HIS A 61 -0.57 4.77 5.90
N ARG A 62 -0.62 5.24 7.16
CA ARG A 62 -1.67 4.88 8.12
C ARG A 62 -3.11 5.04 7.59
N PRO A 63 -3.49 6.20 7.03
CA PRO A 63 -4.84 6.38 6.47
C PRO A 63 -5.01 5.81 5.05
N TYR A 64 -3.94 5.67 4.26
CA TYR A 64 -4.05 5.43 2.81
C TYR A 64 -3.59 4.04 2.35
N ILE A 65 -2.98 3.22 3.20
CA ILE A 65 -2.62 1.85 2.86
C ILE A 65 -2.59 0.96 4.12
N LEU A 66 -3.73 0.74 4.76
CA LEU A 66 -3.80 -0.25 5.83
C LEU A 66 -3.87 -1.66 5.22
N LEU A 67 -2.85 -2.49 5.45
CA LEU A 67 -2.92 -3.90 5.08
C LEU A 67 -3.84 -4.65 6.05
N THR A 68 -4.76 -5.46 5.55
CA THR A 68 -5.62 -6.30 6.41
C THR A 68 -4.84 -7.31 7.24
N GLY A 69 -3.65 -7.71 6.78
CA GLY A 69 -2.73 -8.57 7.51
C GLY A 69 -2.20 -7.95 8.79
N GLU A 70 -2.26 -6.62 8.92
CA GLU A 70 -1.88 -5.92 10.14
C GLU A 70 -2.73 -6.39 11.33
N PHE A 71 -4.04 -6.62 11.14
CA PHE A 71 -4.93 -7.10 12.21
C PHE A 71 -4.61 -8.52 12.70
N ARG A 72 -3.87 -9.31 11.90
CA ARG A 72 -3.41 -10.65 12.29
C ARG A 72 -1.95 -10.66 12.74
N SER A 73 -1.24 -9.56 12.54
CA SER A 73 0.17 -9.47 12.91
C SER A 73 0.33 -9.53 14.43
N LYS A 74 1.44 -10.14 14.87
CA LYS A 74 1.84 -10.11 16.29
C LYS A 74 2.61 -8.84 16.65
N THR A 75 3.10 -8.11 15.65
CA THR A 75 3.92 -6.92 15.81
C THR A 75 3.47 -5.83 14.85
N HIS A 76 3.38 -4.60 15.36
CA HIS A 76 2.87 -3.45 14.60
C HIS A 76 3.91 -2.33 14.48
N ALA A 77 5.17 -2.60 14.81
CA ALA A 77 6.22 -1.58 14.88
C ALA A 77 6.40 -0.83 13.55
N ASN A 78 6.36 -1.57 12.43
CA ASN A 78 6.49 -0.98 11.11
C ASN A 78 5.27 -0.14 10.72
N TYR A 79 4.07 -0.58 11.08
CA TYR A 79 2.85 0.20 10.82
C TYR A 79 2.80 1.47 11.70
N LEU A 80 3.16 1.36 12.98
CA LEU A 80 3.09 2.48 13.93
C LEU A 80 4.21 3.49 13.71
N GLY A 81 5.40 3.05 13.29
CA GLY A 81 6.54 3.92 12.96
C GLY A 81 7.15 4.67 14.15
N ALA A 82 6.59 4.54 15.36
CA ALA A 82 7.10 5.16 16.57
C ALA A 82 6.97 4.22 17.78
N PRO A 83 7.99 4.18 18.67
CA PRO A 83 8.05 3.23 19.79
C PRO A 83 7.02 3.51 20.90
N HIS A 84 6.45 4.72 20.96
CA HIS A 84 5.51 5.12 22.01
C HIS A 84 4.03 4.96 21.60
N THR A 85 3.76 4.75 20.33
CA THR A 85 2.41 4.46 19.83
C THR A 85 2.02 3.04 20.17
N ARG A 86 0.80 2.84 20.68
CA ARG A 86 0.25 1.51 20.96
C ARG A 86 -0.70 1.11 19.85
N TRP A 87 -0.70 -0.18 19.51
CA TRP A 87 -1.68 -0.74 18.60
C TRP A 87 -3.08 -0.67 19.22
N ASN A 88 -4.00 -0.01 18.52
CA ASN A 88 -5.42 0.01 18.83
C ASN A 88 -6.18 -0.29 17.51
N PRO A 89 -6.68 -1.52 17.32
CA PRO A 89 -7.28 -1.93 16.06
C PRO A 89 -8.54 -1.13 15.72
N ASP A 90 -9.35 -0.76 16.72
CA ASP A 90 -10.59 0.00 16.50
C ASP A 90 -10.30 1.42 16.01
N LEU A 91 -9.33 2.08 16.66
CA LEU A 91 -8.87 3.41 16.24
C LEU A 91 -8.27 3.36 14.84
N VAL A 92 -7.37 2.40 14.58
CA VAL A 92 -6.71 2.24 13.29
C VAL A 92 -7.72 2.02 12.17
N LEU A 93 -8.73 1.17 12.39
CA LEU A 93 -9.79 0.94 11.42
C LEU A 93 -10.63 2.20 11.19
N SER A 94 -10.96 2.95 12.25
CA SER A 94 -11.73 4.19 12.13
C SER A 94 -10.99 5.33 11.40
N GLU A 95 -9.65 5.34 11.48
CA GLU A 95 -8.79 6.32 10.80
C GLU A 95 -8.48 5.92 9.35
N ALA A 96 -8.62 4.64 9.02
CA ALA A 96 -8.30 4.11 7.70
C ALA A 96 -9.31 4.58 6.65
N LYS A 97 -8.80 5.11 5.55
CA LYS A 97 -9.60 5.53 4.38
C LYS A 97 -9.53 4.48 3.27
N PHE A 98 -8.40 3.78 3.18
CA PHE A 98 -8.15 2.71 2.22
C PHE A 98 -7.65 1.47 2.95
N LEU A 99 -8.32 0.36 2.66
CA LEU A 99 -7.98 -0.96 3.19
C LEU A 99 -7.51 -1.84 2.04
N HIS A 100 -6.33 -2.42 2.19
CA HIS A 100 -5.66 -3.18 1.15
C HIS A 100 -5.58 -4.66 1.51
N PHE A 101 -6.19 -5.48 0.66
CA PHE A 101 -6.33 -6.92 0.87
C PHE A 101 -5.20 -7.69 0.15
N SER A 102 -3.99 -7.69 0.72
CA SER A 102 -2.82 -8.42 0.19
C SER A 102 -2.40 -9.60 1.08
N ASP A 103 -3.38 -10.33 1.59
CA ASP A 103 -3.22 -11.30 2.66
C ASP A 103 -2.74 -12.68 2.23
N TRP A 104 -1.66 -12.79 1.45
CA TRP A 104 -1.10 -14.12 1.20
C TRP A 104 -0.77 -14.85 2.53
N PRO A 105 -1.18 -16.12 2.75
CA PRO A 105 -1.83 -17.06 1.82
C PRO A 105 -3.37 -17.14 1.93
N VAL A 106 -4.02 -16.27 2.71
CA VAL A 106 -5.48 -16.22 2.84
C VAL A 106 -6.11 -15.77 1.51
N SER A 107 -7.10 -16.53 1.04
CA SER A 107 -7.79 -16.21 -0.21
C SER A 107 -8.57 -14.90 -0.10
N LYS A 108 -8.36 -14.00 -1.07
CA LYS A 108 -9.00 -12.68 -1.12
C LYS A 108 -10.54 -12.74 -1.08
N ALA A 109 -11.12 -13.81 -1.63
CA ALA A 109 -12.56 -14.04 -1.69
C ALA A 109 -13.23 -14.15 -0.30
N SER A 110 -12.52 -14.64 0.71
CA SER A 110 -13.12 -14.96 2.02
C SER A 110 -13.27 -13.74 2.95
N PHE A 111 -12.48 -12.68 2.73
CA PHE A 111 -12.46 -11.50 3.62
C PHE A 111 -13.49 -10.43 3.23
N ALA A 112 -13.78 -10.26 1.94
CA ALA A 112 -14.73 -9.26 1.46
C ALA A 112 -16.16 -9.48 2.00
N GLN A 113 -16.54 -10.73 2.33
CA GLN A 113 -17.85 -11.05 2.87
C GLN A 113 -18.02 -10.72 4.36
N LEU A 114 -16.93 -10.49 5.10
CA LEU A 114 -16.96 -10.27 6.57
C LEU A 114 -17.09 -8.80 6.97
N ILE A 115 -16.86 -7.84 6.06
CA ILE A 115 -16.82 -6.40 6.37
C ILE A 115 -18.14 -5.67 6.03
N TYR A 116 -19.14 -6.36 5.48
CA TYR A 116 -20.47 -5.79 5.22
C TYR A 116 -21.50 -5.96 6.37
N PRO A 117 -21.33 -5.37 7.57
CA PRO A 117 -22.50 -5.11 8.41
C PRO A 117 -22.84 -3.64 8.71
N THR A 118 -22.03 -2.63 8.39
CA THR A 118 -22.31 -1.24 8.83
C THR A 118 -21.83 -0.14 7.88
N ASP A 119 -22.49 1.03 7.96
CA ASP A 119 -22.45 2.29 7.16
C ASP A 119 -21.08 2.97 6.89
N PHE A 120 -19.95 2.28 7.03
CA PHE A 120 -18.62 2.80 6.69
C PHE A 120 -18.02 1.96 5.56
N SER A 121 -17.95 2.55 4.36
CA SER A 121 -17.39 1.90 3.17
C SER A 121 -16.02 2.48 2.84
N PRO A 122 -14.92 1.99 3.44
CA PRO A 122 -13.58 2.33 2.95
C PRO A 122 -13.44 1.87 1.50
N VAL A 123 -12.66 2.62 0.71
CA VAL A 123 -12.39 2.21 -0.68
C VAL A 123 -11.52 0.95 -0.63
N VAL A 124 -12.05 -0.14 -1.18
CA VAL A 124 -11.41 -1.45 -1.25
C VAL A 124 -10.51 -1.50 -2.46
N VAL A 125 -9.20 -1.70 -2.26
CA VAL A 125 -8.22 -1.89 -3.34
C VAL A 125 -7.65 -3.30 -3.25
N CYS A 126 -7.87 -4.09 -4.31
CA CYS A 126 -7.30 -5.43 -4.48
C CYS A 126 -6.26 -5.39 -5.60
N SER A 127 -4.99 -5.63 -5.30
CA SER A 127 -3.96 -5.88 -6.33
C SER A 127 -3.91 -7.37 -6.67
N TYR A 128 -3.80 -7.73 -7.95
CA TYR A 128 -3.60 -9.13 -8.38
C TYR A 128 -2.13 -9.52 -8.38
#